data_AF-J4GFG4-F1
#
_entry.id   AF-J4GFG4-F1
#
_cell.length_a   1.000
_cell.length_b   1.000
_cell.length_c   1.000
_cell.angle_alpha   90.00
_cell.angle_beta   90.00
_cell.angle_gamma   90.00
#
_symmetry.space_group_name_H-M   'P 1'
#
loop_
_entity.id
_entity.type
_entity.pdbx_description
1 polymer ?
#
loop_
_entity_poly.entity_id
_entity_poly.type
_entity_poly.pdbx_seq_one_letter_code
_entity_poly.pdbx_strand_id
1 'polypeptide(L)'
;MSACKHQYLIPNVQHSSLDPPGVRPQLTFQFKPTWLPLTRKDASAASEYEPYVTLPRILIPILGHPLRPPRMRYGWIANEDVLVELAKEFDCIVMYNDCPYFLDDGDDEDLDEEERNVTVTRVYDTSSPEQAILTARYNPDKFPHESEGRYAARLAGWDVLRTMQRVVELVGEEVPATQDRLALPGALFHNRAPSMVSVFTNYDLTSDRLPDADDLDKLARRLGVQGKPRWFLDSIHWRWHDNGQPY
;
A
#
# COMPACT_ATOMS: atom_id res chain seq x y z
N MET A 1 -28.83 -27.72 15.51
CA MET A 1 -27.89 -26.89 14.72
C MET A 1 -26.49 -27.27 15.12
N SER A 2 -25.81 -28.06 14.30
CA SER A 2 -24.46 -28.57 14.61
C SER A 2 -23.45 -27.46 14.35
N ALA A 3 -22.72 -27.02 15.37
CA ALA A 3 -21.63 -26.07 15.21
C ALA A 3 -20.55 -26.73 14.34
N CYS A 4 -20.52 -26.37 13.06
CA CYS A 4 -19.46 -26.77 12.16
C CYS A 4 -18.16 -26.16 12.69
N LYS A 5 -17.41 -26.95 13.47
CA LYS A 5 -16.05 -26.63 13.88
C LYS A 5 -15.19 -26.71 12.63
N HIS A 6 -15.15 -25.63 11.87
CA HIS A 6 -14.21 -25.48 10.77
C HIS A 6 -12.81 -25.44 11.39
N GLN A 7 -12.14 -26.60 11.41
CA GLN A 7 -10.73 -26.66 11.75
C GLN A 7 -9.98 -25.98 10.61
N TYR A 8 -9.34 -24.86 10.90
CA TYR A 8 -8.45 -24.18 9.96
C TYR A 8 -7.27 -25.11 9.67
N LEU A 9 -7.28 -25.76 8.49
CA LEU A 9 -6.13 -26.49 7.99
C LEU A 9 -5.04 -25.47 7.66
N ILE A 10 -3.97 -25.48 8.44
CA ILE A 10 -2.85 -24.56 8.27
C ILE A 10 -2.08 -24.97 7.01
N PRO A 11 -1.90 -24.09 6.02
CA PRO A 11 -1.12 -24.40 4.83
C PRO A 11 0.31 -24.80 5.18
N ASN A 12 0.81 -25.86 4.55
CA ASN A 12 2.20 -26.32 4.71
C ASN A 12 3.15 -25.55 3.78
N VAL A 13 3.17 -24.22 3.94
CA VAL A 13 4.12 -23.33 3.27
C VAL A 13 5.30 -23.07 4.22
N GLN A 14 6.52 -23.10 3.68
CA GLN A 14 7.74 -22.73 4.39
C GLN A 14 8.37 -21.52 3.71
N HIS A 15 8.48 -20.42 4.45
CA HIS A 15 9.18 -19.21 4.04
C HIS A 15 9.65 -18.47 5.29
N SER A 16 10.79 -17.78 5.22
CA SER A 16 11.44 -17.12 6.38
C SER A 16 10.58 -16.03 7.01
N SER A 17 9.66 -15.45 6.22
CA SER A 17 8.72 -14.43 6.66
C SER A 17 7.44 -14.97 7.29
N LEU A 18 7.32 -16.28 7.55
CA LEU A 18 6.13 -16.91 8.16
C LEU A 18 6.41 -17.37 9.58
N ASP A 19 5.36 -17.39 10.41
CA ASP A 19 5.45 -18.02 11.72
C ASP A 19 5.82 -19.53 11.59
N PRO A 20 6.61 -20.07 12.54
CA PRO A 20 6.84 -21.51 12.62
C PRO A 20 5.51 -22.29 12.71
N PRO A 21 5.43 -23.50 12.14
CA PRO A 21 4.24 -24.33 12.25
C PRO A 21 3.83 -24.54 13.73
N GLY A 22 2.54 -24.39 14.02
CA GLY A 22 1.98 -24.60 15.35
C GLY A 22 2.00 -23.37 16.27
N VAL A 23 2.67 -22.28 15.91
CA VAL A 23 2.61 -21.02 16.64
C VAL A 23 1.22 -20.39 16.45
N ARG A 24 0.62 -19.95 17.57
CA ARG A 24 -0.66 -19.25 17.60
C ARG A 24 -0.44 -17.83 18.11
N PRO A 25 -0.13 -16.86 17.23
CA PRO A 25 0.04 -15.49 17.65
C PRO A 25 -1.28 -14.95 18.20
N GLN A 26 -1.19 -14.07 19.20
CA GLN A 26 -2.36 -13.38 19.72
C GLN A 26 -2.77 -12.28 18.75
N LEU A 27 -3.84 -12.52 18.01
CA LEU A 27 -4.34 -11.59 17.01
C LEU A 27 -5.28 -10.56 17.64
N THR A 28 -5.16 -9.31 17.20
CA THR A 28 -6.18 -8.28 17.45
C THR A 28 -7.47 -8.65 16.71
N PHE A 29 -8.60 -8.09 17.14
CA PHE A 29 -9.92 -8.49 16.64
C PHE A 29 -10.07 -8.38 15.11
N GLN A 30 -9.32 -7.47 14.51
CA GLN A 30 -9.34 -7.06 13.10
C GLN A 30 -8.74 -8.13 12.19
N PHE A 31 -7.82 -8.92 12.75
CA PHE A 31 -7.21 -10.05 12.08
C PHE A 31 -7.89 -11.38 12.43
N LYS A 32 -8.92 -11.38 13.29
CA LYS A 32 -9.70 -12.58 13.56
C LYS A 32 -10.74 -12.77 12.44
N PRO A 33 -10.91 -14.01 11.94
CA PRO A 33 -11.96 -14.30 10.98
C PRO A 33 -13.32 -13.82 11.48
N THR A 34 -13.99 -12.99 10.69
CA THR A 34 -15.29 -12.43 11.02
C THR A 34 -16.16 -12.36 9.78
N TRP A 35 -17.45 -12.63 9.97
CA TRP A 35 -18.51 -12.40 8.98
C TRP A 35 -19.20 -11.05 9.19
N LEU A 36 -18.86 -10.36 10.27
CA LEU A 36 -19.47 -9.08 10.59
C LEU A 36 -18.95 -8.02 9.62
N PRO A 37 -19.83 -7.16 9.09
CA PRO A 37 -19.39 -6.03 8.29
C PRO A 37 -18.53 -5.11 9.15
N LEU A 38 -17.36 -4.73 8.63
CA LEU A 38 -16.48 -3.74 9.26
C LEU A 38 -16.79 -2.36 8.72
N THR A 39 -16.77 -1.38 9.61
CA THR A 39 -17.06 0.04 9.36
C THR A 39 -15.77 0.84 9.13
N ARG A 40 -15.91 2.11 8.76
CA ARG A 40 -14.76 3.04 8.66
C ARG A 40 -14.02 3.23 10.00
N LYS A 41 -14.72 3.14 11.14
CA LYS A 41 -14.10 3.22 12.47
C LYS A 41 -13.17 2.02 12.73
N ASP A 42 -13.53 0.86 12.20
CA ASP A 42 -12.69 -0.34 12.27
C ASP A 42 -11.42 -0.19 11.42
N ALA A 43 -11.46 0.59 10.32
CA ALA A 43 -10.27 0.87 9.52
C ALA A 43 -9.23 1.71 10.29
N SER A 44 -9.67 2.71 11.06
CA SER A 44 -8.78 3.48 11.94
C SER A 44 -8.13 2.58 12.97
N ALA A 45 -8.92 1.77 13.68
CA ALA A 45 -8.38 0.77 14.58
C ALA A 45 -7.38 -0.16 13.86
N ALA A 46 -7.67 -0.56 12.61
CA ALA A 46 -6.86 -1.52 11.86
C ALA A 46 -5.49 -0.96 11.51
N SER A 47 -5.39 0.36 11.41
CA SER A 47 -4.14 1.06 11.16
C SER A 47 -3.26 1.23 12.41
N GLU A 48 -3.79 1.05 13.62
CA GLU A 48 -3.04 1.19 14.88
C GLU A 48 -2.13 -0.01 15.20
N TYR A 49 -2.16 -1.05 14.37
CA TYR A 49 -1.34 -2.23 14.57
C TYR A 49 0.13 -2.01 14.16
N GLU A 50 1.01 -2.81 14.75
CA GLU A 50 2.42 -2.89 14.36
C GLU A 50 2.62 -3.92 13.23
N PRO A 51 3.27 -3.56 12.10
CA PRO A 51 3.57 -4.47 11.01
C PRO A 51 4.30 -5.71 11.48
N TYR A 52 3.81 -6.89 11.07
CA TYR A 52 4.36 -8.15 11.55
C TYR A 52 5.75 -8.42 10.96
N VAL A 53 6.66 -8.92 11.79
CA VAL A 53 7.95 -9.43 11.33
C VAL A 53 7.76 -10.76 10.60
N THR A 54 6.91 -11.63 11.13
CA THR A 54 6.52 -12.91 10.55
C THR A 54 5.01 -12.98 10.41
N LEU A 55 4.50 -13.52 9.30
CA LEU A 55 3.07 -13.59 9.03
C LEU A 55 2.41 -14.68 9.88
N PRO A 56 1.38 -14.35 10.66
CA PRO A 56 0.48 -15.32 11.25
C PRO A 56 -0.11 -16.28 10.21
N ARG A 57 0.06 -17.59 10.41
CA ARG A 57 -0.41 -18.59 9.43
C ARG A 57 -1.92 -18.60 9.16
N ILE A 58 -2.73 -18.06 10.09
CA ILE A 58 -4.17 -17.89 9.86
C ILE A 58 -4.49 -16.90 8.74
N LEU A 59 -3.55 -15.99 8.45
CA LEU A 59 -3.67 -14.99 7.38
C LEU A 59 -3.19 -15.56 6.04
N ILE A 60 -2.77 -16.82 5.96
CA ILE A 60 -2.49 -17.48 4.69
C ILE A 60 -3.82 -17.95 4.10
N PRO A 61 -4.17 -17.54 2.87
CA PRO A 61 -5.42 -17.96 2.25
C PRO A 61 -5.46 -19.47 2.06
N ILE A 62 -6.63 -20.06 2.33
CA ILE A 62 -6.90 -21.48 2.13
C ILE A 62 -7.83 -21.60 0.94
N LEU A 63 -7.43 -22.37 -0.08
CA LEU A 63 -8.23 -22.58 -1.28
C LEU A 63 -9.59 -23.20 -0.92
N GLY A 64 -10.67 -22.61 -1.42
CA GLY A 64 -12.05 -23.06 -1.16
C GLY A 64 -12.63 -22.67 0.20
N HIS A 65 -11.85 -22.04 1.10
CA HIS A 65 -12.37 -21.56 2.37
C HIS A 65 -13.28 -20.34 2.15
N PRO A 66 -14.48 -20.27 2.75
CA PRO A 66 -15.48 -19.27 2.37
C PRO A 66 -15.15 -17.85 2.86
N LEU A 67 -14.24 -17.72 3.83
CA LEU A 67 -13.64 -16.44 4.20
C LEU A 67 -12.21 -16.33 3.68
N ARG A 68 -11.92 -15.22 3.01
CA ARG A 68 -10.59 -14.79 2.60
C ARG A 68 -9.99 -13.86 3.66
N PRO A 69 -8.72 -14.09 4.10
CA PRO A 69 -8.05 -13.19 5.03
C PRO A 69 -7.81 -11.81 4.39
N PRO A 70 -7.60 -10.77 5.20
CA PRO A 70 -7.06 -9.51 4.73
C PRO A 70 -5.82 -9.72 3.86
N ARG A 71 -5.63 -8.86 2.86
CA ARG A 71 -4.41 -8.88 2.07
C ARG A 71 -3.29 -8.27 2.90
N MET A 72 -2.29 -9.09 3.16
CA MET A 72 -1.05 -8.71 3.80
C MET A 72 0.02 -8.60 2.71
N ARG A 73 0.83 -7.56 2.78
CA ARG A 73 1.88 -7.24 1.81
C ARG A 73 3.23 -7.27 2.49
N TYR A 74 4.18 -7.99 1.91
CA TYR A 74 5.53 -8.05 2.43
C TYR A 74 6.42 -7.06 1.70
N GLY A 75 7.10 -6.20 2.44
CA GLY A 75 8.00 -5.20 1.85
C GLY A 75 8.34 -4.07 2.82
N TRP A 76 8.44 -2.84 2.31
CA TRP A 76 8.89 -1.67 3.07
C TRP A 76 7.99 -0.47 2.84
N ILE A 77 7.95 0.46 3.80
CA ILE A 77 7.44 1.81 3.51
C ILE A 77 8.36 2.45 2.47
N ALA A 78 7.77 3.03 1.44
CA ALA A 78 8.52 3.59 0.33
C ALA A 78 9.32 4.82 0.77
N ASN A 79 10.54 4.94 0.25
CA ASN A 79 11.31 6.17 0.33
C ASN A 79 10.99 7.03 -0.89
N GLU A 80 10.00 7.91 -0.74
CA GLU A 80 9.47 8.72 -1.85
C GLU A 80 10.54 9.57 -2.53
N ASP A 81 11.47 10.16 -1.77
CA ASP A 81 12.54 10.99 -2.34
C ASP A 81 13.46 10.15 -3.25
N VAL A 82 13.80 8.92 -2.82
CA VAL A 82 14.60 8.01 -3.64
C VAL A 82 13.84 7.59 -4.91
N LEU A 83 12.53 7.34 -4.80
CA LEU A 83 11.72 7.02 -5.98
C LEU A 83 11.65 8.20 -6.97
N VAL A 84 11.59 9.44 -6.47
CA VAL A 84 11.64 10.64 -7.31
C VAL A 84 12.99 10.78 -8.02
N GLU A 85 14.10 10.51 -7.33
CA GLU A 85 15.43 10.54 -7.97
C GLU A 85 15.63 9.42 -8.99
N LEU A 86 15.15 8.20 -8.68
CA LEU A 86 15.16 7.09 -9.64
C LEU A 86 14.29 7.38 -10.87
N ALA A 87 13.18 8.11 -10.73
CA ALA A 87 12.36 8.50 -11.87
C ALA A 87 13.13 9.37 -12.87
N LYS A 88 14.01 10.25 -12.36
CA LYS A 88 14.92 11.05 -13.18
C LYS A 88 16.00 10.18 -13.82
N GLU A 89 16.57 9.25 -13.05
CA GLU A 89 17.59 8.31 -13.53
C GLU A 89 17.07 7.45 -14.69
N PHE A 90 15.85 6.94 -14.59
CA PHE A 90 15.21 6.10 -15.60
C PHE A 90 14.54 6.87 -16.74
N ASP A 91 14.48 8.20 -16.67
CA ASP A 91 13.75 9.05 -17.62
C ASP A 91 12.29 8.58 -17.83
N CYS A 92 11.61 8.23 -16.73
CA CYS A 92 10.28 7.63 -16.75
C CYS A 92 9.17 8.50 -16.13
N ILE A 93 9.41 9.81 -16.12
CA ILE A 93 8.50 10.81 -15.54
C ILE A 93 7.17 10.81 -16.31
N VAL A 94 6.08 10.64 -15.57
CA VAL A 94 4.72 10.77 -16.08
C VAL A 94 4.20 12.14 -15.69
N MET A 95 3.85 12.97 -16.67
CA MET A 95 3.22 14.26 -16.42
C MET A 95 1.72 14.06 -16.14
N TYR A 96 1.12 14.91 -15.31
CA TYR A 96 -0.32 15.10 -15.35
C TYR A 96 -0.67 15.62 -16.74
N ASN A 97 -1.08 14.73 -17.64
CA ASN A 97 -1.87 15.18 -18.78
C ASN A 97 -3.10 15.84 -18.16
N ASP A 98 -3.37 17.10 -18.51
CA ASP A 98 -4.61 17.80 -18.17
C ASP A 98 -5.77 16.87 -18.52
N CYS A 99 -6.22 16.10 -17.52
CA CYS A 99 -7.29 15.14 -17.66
C CYS A 99 -8.51 15.95 -17.28
N PRO A 100 -9.38 16.35 -18.22
CA PRO A 100 -10.51 17.24 -17.95
C PRO A 100 -11.62 16.56 -17.11
N TYR A 101 -11.35 15.37 -16.53
CA TYR A 101 -12.33 14.49 -15.91
C TYR A 101 -12.27 14.41 -14.38
N PHE A 102 -11.52 15.30 -13.70
CA PHE A 102 -11.58 15.43 -12.23
C PHE A 102 -12.49 16.57 -11.74
N LEU A 103 -13.33 17.11 -12.61
CA LEU A 103 -14.49 17.87 -12.19
C LEU A 103 -15.70 16.94 -12.38
N ASP A 104 -16.36 16.60 -11.28
CA ASP A 104 -17.65 15.89 -11.23
C ASP A 104 -17.59 14.35 -11.19
N ASP A 105 -17.30 13.80 -10.01
CA ASP A 105 -17.95 12.58 -9.53
C ASP A 105 -17.76 12.51 -8.01
N GLY A 106 -18.69 13.14 -7.29
CA GLY A 106 -18.73 13.16 -5.84
C GLY A 106 -20.16 13.18 -5.39
N ASP A 107 -20.81 12.01 -5.49
CA ASP A 107 -22.03 11.64 -4.78
C ASP A 107 -21.74 11.66 -3.27
N ASP A 108 -21.54 12.86 -2.71
CA ASP A 108 -21.38 13.15 -1.30
C ASP A 108 -22.78 13.30 -0.68
N GLU A 109 -23.54 12.21 -0.57
CA GLU A 109 -24.82 12.21 0.15
C GLU A 109 -24.70 12.02 1.68
N ASP A 110 -23.49 11.94 2.24
CA ASP A 110 -23.28 11.71 3.68
C ASP A 110 -22.30 12.68 4.38
N LEU A 111 -22.02 13.86 3.78
CA LEU A 111 -21.28 14.93 4.47
C LEU A 111 -22.24 15.90 5.16
N ASP A 112 -22.09 16.01 6.48
CA ASP A 112 -22.77 16.98 7.35
C ASP A 112 -22.66 18.41 6.75
N GLU A 113 -23.78 19.14 6.70
CA GLU A 113 -23.91 20.44 6.00
C GLU A 113 -22.86 21.51 6.41
N GLU A 114 -22.22 21.38 7.57
CA GLU A 114 -21.16 22.30 8.02
C GLU A 114 -19.80 22.09 7.35
N GLU A 115 -19.52 20.92 6.74
CA GLU A 115 -18.23 20.63 6.09
C GLU A 115 -18.23 20.97 4.58
N ARG A 116 -19.41 21.15 3.97
CA ARG A 116 -19.58 21.50 2.53
C ARG A 116 -19.06 22.88 2.14
N ASN A 117 -18.84 23.79 3.10
CA ASN A 117 -18.47 25.18 2.80
C ASN A 117 -16.96 25.47 2.75
N VAL A 118 -16.11 24.44 2.75
CA VAL A 118 -14.70 24.62 2.37
C VAL A 118 -14.53 24.20 0.90
N THR A 119 -15.21 24.90 0.00
CA THR A 119 -14.79 24.94 -1.40
C THR A 119 -13.46 25.70 -1.43
N VAL A 120 -12.35 24.97 -1.25
CA VAL A 120 -11.03 25.50 -1.60
C VAL A 120 -11.05 25.68 -3.12
N THR A 121 -11.48 26.85 -3.57
CA THR A 121 -11.21 27.31 -4.92
C THR A 121 -9.69 27.38 -5.02
N ARG A 122 -9.06 26.30 -5.50
CA ARG A 122 -7.66 26.33 -5.88
C ARG A 122 -7.57 27.26 -7.07
N VAL A 123 -7.37 28.54 -6.78
CA VAL A 123 -6.87 29.49 -7.76
C VAL A 123 -5.46 29.01 -8.08
N TYR A 124 -5.35 28.16 -9.08
CA TYR A 124 -4.06 27.85 -9.68
C TYR A 124 -3.60 29.16 -10.31
N ASP A 125 -2.50 29.69 -9.80
CA ASP A 125 -1.81 30.82 -10.41
C ASP A 125 -1.47 30.40 -11.84
N THR A 126 -2.02 31.10 -12.84
CA THR A 126 -1.85 30.79 -14.27
C THR A 126 -0.43 31.07 -14.78
N SER A 127 0.51 31.33 -13.86
CA SER A 127 1.93 31.34 -14.13
C SER A 127 2.38 30.01 -14.77
N SER A 128 3.31 30.09 -15.73
CA SER A 128 3.96 28.91 -16.33
C SER A 128 4.41 27.93 -15.23
N PRO A 129 4.31 26.60 -15.40
CA PRO A 129 4.82 25.62 -14.45
C PRO A 129 6.25 25.93 -13.96
N GLU A 130 7.07 26.51 -14.83
CA GLU A 130 8.44 26.97 -14.54
C GLU A 130 8.50 28.07 -13.46
N GLN A 131 7.54 29.01 -13.44
CA GLN A 131 7.48 30.09 -12.44
C GLN A 131 6.90 29.62 -11.09
N ALA A 132 5.97 28.65 -11.12
CA ALA A 132 5.45 28.02 -9.90
C ALA A 132 6.52 27.21 -9.17
N ILE A 133 7.37 26.46 -9.92
CA ILE A 133 8.54 25.77 -9.36
C ILE A 133 9.53 26.77 -8.73
N LEU A 134 9.78 27.91 -9.37
CA LEU A 134 10.77 28.90 -8.91
C LEU A 134 10.34 29.67 -7.64
N THR A 135 9.03 29.78 -7.38
CA THR A 135 8.49 30.63 -6.30
C THR A 135 7.95 29.84 -5.11
N ALA A 136 7.59 28.57 -5.30
CA ALA A 136 7.04 27.74 -4.24
C ALA A 136 8.16 27.24 -3.32
N ARG A 137 8.21 27.81 -2.11
CA ARG A 137 9.03 27.26 -1.02
C ARG A 137 8.28 26.09 -0.40
N TYR A 138 8.99 24.97 -0.20
CA TYR A 138 8.49 23.84 0.58
C TYR A 138 7.94 24.35 1.92
N ASN A 139 6.64 24.12 2.14
CA ASN A 139 5.94 24.51 3.35
C ASN A 139 5.52 23.24 4.10
N PRO A 140 6.35 22.73 5.02
CA PRO A 140 6.07 21.52 5.77
C PRO A 140 4.83 21.66 6.67
N ASP A 141 4.46 22.88 7.09
CA ASP A 141 3.28 23.07 7.94
C ASP A 141 1.97 22.77 7.20
N LYS A 142 1.97 22.98 5.87
CA LYS A 142 0.82 22.70 5.01
C LYS A 142 0.73 21.22 4.60
N PHE A 143 1.88 20.55 4.47
CA PHE A 143 1.97 19.15 4.04
C PHE A 143 2.96 18.38 4.93
N PRO A 144 2.63 18.16 6.21
CA PRO A 144 3.57 17.63 7.20
C PRO A 144 4.02 16.17 6.97
N HIS A 145 3.49 15.52 5.94
CA HIS A 145 3.73 14.11 5.61
C HIS A 145 4.21 13.92 4.18
N GLU A 146 4.33 15.01 3.41
CA GLU A 146 4.88 14.97 2.06
C GLU A 146 6.39 15.17 2.15
N SER A 147 7.16 14.35 1.43
CA SER A 147 8.60 14.55 1.31
C SER A 147 8.94 15.75 0.42
N GLU A 148 10.14 16.32 0.57
CA GLU A 148 10.55 17.49 -0.22
C GLU A 148 10.62 17.17 -1.72
N GLY A 149 11.15 16.01 -2.09
CA GLY A 149 11.21 15.54 -3.47
C GLY A 149 9.83 15.30 -4.05
N ARG A 150 8.91 14.69 -3.28
CA ARG A 150 7.51 14.52 -3.69
C ARG A 150 6.81 15.87 -3.93
N TYR A 151 7.01 16.82 -3.03
CA TYR A 151 6.46 18.17 -3.14
C TYR A 151 6.98 18.87 -4.40
N ALA A 152 8.30 18.82 -4.65
CA ALA A 152 8.92 19.42 -5.82
C ALA A 152 8.45 18.77 -7.13
N ALA A 153 8.37 17.43 -7.18
CA ALA A 153 7.83 16.70 -8.33
C ALA A 153 6.39 17.10 -8.65
N ARG A 154 5.54 17.24 -7.62
CA ARG A 154 4.16 17.67 -7.78
C ARG A 154 4.06 19.11 -8.31
N LEU A 155 4.90 20.02 -7.84
CA LEU A 155 4.97 21.38 -8.38
C LEU A 155 5.44 21.43 -9.83
N ALA A 156 6.29 20.48 -10.22
CA ALA A 156 6.73 20.32 -11.59
C ALA A 156 5.68 19.68 -12.51
N GLY A 157 4.46 19.42 -12.01
CA GLY A 157 3.36 18.86 -12.79
C GLY A 157 3.43 17.36 -12.99
N TRP A 158 4.25 16.64 -12.22
CA TRP A 158 4.35 15.19 -12.32
C TRP A 158 3.10 14.53 -11.76
N ASP A 159 2.59 13.51 -12.45
CA ASP A 159 1.76 12.48 -11.83
C ASP A 159 2.67 11.61 -10.97
N VAL A 160 2.90 12.09 -9.74
CA VAL A 160 3.87 11.52 -8.81
C VAL A 160 3.60 10.03 -8.57
N LEU A 161 2.33 9.65 -8.36
CA LEU A 161 1.99 8.27 -8.03
C LEU A 161 2.26 7.35 -9.22
N ARG A 162 1.81 7.71 -10.43
CA ARG A 162 2.10 6.91 -11.63
C ARG A 162 3.58 6.86 -11.95
N THR A 163 4.29 7.96 -11.75
CA THR A 163 5.75 8.03 -11.93
C THR A 163 6.47 7.09 -10.97
N MET A 164 6.18 7.16 -9.67
CA MET A 164 6.76 6.27 -8.67
C MET A 164 6.39 4.80 -8.92
N GLN A 165 5.15 4.53 -9.36
CA GLN A 165 4.75 3.18 -9.74
C GLN A 165 5.58 2.66 -10.91
N ARG A 166 5.83 3.48 -11.94
CA ARG A 166 6.67 3.12 -13.07
C ARG A 166 8.11 2.84 -12.66
N VAL A 167 8.67 3.61 -11.73
CA VAL A 167 9.99 3.34 -11.13
C VAL A 167 10.01 1.97 -10.48
N VAL A 168 9.00 1.65 -9.67
CA VAL A 168 8.93 0.35 -8.98
C VAL A 168 8.83 -0.80 -9.98
N GLU A 169 8.07 -0.65 -11.05
CA GLU A 169 8.01 -1.65 -12.14
C GLU A 169 9.39 -1.88 -12.77
N LEU A 170 10.09 -0.80 -13.15
CA LEU A 170 11.42 -0.87 -13.76
C LEU A 170 12.47 -1.50 -12.82
N VAL A 171 12.43 -1.18 -11.53
CA VAL A 171 13.30 -1.84 -10.53
C VAL A 171 12.96 -3.33 -10.40
N GLY A 172 11.68 -3.69 -10.48
CA GLY A 172 11.24 -5.08 -10.49
C GLY A 172 11.77 -5.88 -11.68
N GLU A 173 11.93 -5.25 -12.85
CA GLU A 173 12.56 -5.86 -14.02
C GLU A 173 14.05 -6.20 -13.81
N GLU A 174 14.75 -5.47 -12.93
CA GLU A 174 16.15 -5.78 -12.56
C GLU A 174 16.28 -7.07 -11.72
N VAL A 175 15.18 -7.59 -11.16
CA VAL A 175 15.15 -8.75 -10.25
C VAL A 175 14.10 -9.76 -10.72
N PRO A 176 14.48 -10.82 -11.47
CA PRO A 176 13.53 -11.72 -12.13
C PRO A 176 12.49 -12.39 -11.22
N ALA A 177 12.79 -12.65 -9.95
CA ALA A 177 11.84 -13.24 -8.99
C ALA A 177 10.66 -12.31 -8.65
N THR A 178 10.81 -11.00 -8.93
CA THR A 178 9.87 -9.94 -8.57
C THR A 178 9.23 -9.27 -9.77
N GLN A 179 9.59 -9.69 -10.99
CA GLN A 179 8.95 -9.25 -12.22
C GLN A 179 7.44 -9.46 -12.12
N ASP A 180 6.67 -8.42 -12.48
CA ASP A 180 5.20 -8.36 -12.40
C ASP A 180 4.59 -8.46 -10.99
N ARG A 181 5.40 -8.43 -9.93
CA ARG A 181 4.93 -8.54 -8.53
C ARG A 181 5.25 -7.33 -7.69
N LEU A 182 6.38 -6.68 -7.97
CA LEU A 182 6.78 -5.49 -7.26
C LEU A 182 5.76 -4.38 -7.55
N ALA A 183 5.12 -3.87 -6.49
CA ALA A 183 4.03 -2.91 -6.60
C ALA A 183 4.20 -1.77 -5.58
N LEU A 184 3.53 -0.65 -5.84
CA LEU A 184 3.50 0.53 -4.94
C LEU A 184 2.11 0.80 -4.34
N PRO A 185 1.53 -0.12 -3.55
CA PRO A 185 0.22 0.08 -2.93
C PRO A 185 0.28 0.98 -1.68
N GLY A 186 -0.89 1.40 -1.21
CA GLY A 186 -1.05 1.96 0.13
C GLY A 186 -1.06 0.87 1.20
N ALA A 187 -0.46 1.15 2.35
CA ALA A 187 -0.52 0.32 3.55
C ALA A 187 -1.28 1.04 4.67
N LEU A 188 -2.25 0.40 5.33
CA LEU A 188 -2.83 0.98 6.55
C LEU A 188 -1.82 0.89 7.69
N PHE A 189 -1.32 2.04 8.14
CA PHE A 189 -0.30 2.10 9.17
C PHE A 189 -0.33 3.44 9.90
N HIS A 190 -0.40 3.42 11.23
CA HIS A 190 -0.40 4.57 12.13
C HIS A 190 -1.43 5.65 11.78
N ASN A 191 -2.70 5.28 11.57
CA ASN A 191 -3.76 6.20 11.14
C ASN A 191 -3.46 6.92 9.83
N ARG A 192 -2.63 6.32 8.98
CA ARG A 192 -2.25 6.80 7.65
C ARG A 192 -2.31 5.67 6.64
N ALA A 193 -2.13 6.06 5.38
CA ALA A 193 -2.00 5.16 4.24
C ALA A 193 -0.72 5.45 3.45
N PRO A 194 0.50 5.33 4.05
CA PRO A 194 1.74 5.55 3.31
C PRO A 194 1.84 4.62 2.10
N SER A 195 2.50 5.10 1.03
CA SER A 195 2.94 4.25 -0.06
C SER A 195 3.98 3.25 0.47
N MET A 196 3.83 1.99 0.11
CA MET A 196 4.77 0.94 0.43
C MET A 196 5.27 0.29 -0.86
N VAL A 197 6.51 -0.19 -0.87
CA VAL A 197 6.96 -1.13 -1.91
C VAL A 197 6.61 -2.53 -1.45
N SER A 198 5.68 -3.16 -2.15
CA SER A 198 5.17 -4.52 -1.91
C SER A 198 5.88 -5.49 -2.85
N VAL A 199 6.62 -6.44 -2.30
CA VAL A 199 7.35 -7.46 -3.07
C VAL A 199 6.44 -8.64 -3.41
N PHE A 200 5.64 -9.09 -2.46
CA PHE A 200 4.63 -10.13 -2.64
C PHE A 200 3.57 -10.02 -1.54
N THR A 201 2.50 -10.78 -1.68
CA THR A 201 1.37 -10.82 -0.74
C THR A 201 1.23 -12.19 -0.08
N ASN A 202 0.39 -12.28 0.95
CA ASN A 202 0.01 -13.56 1.55
C ASN A 202 -0.67 -14.51 0.54
N TYR A 203 -1.20 -14.00 -0.57
CA TYR A 203 -1.80 -14.78 -1.64
C TYR A 203 -0.77 -15.37 -2.61
N ASP A 204 0.46 -14.86 -2.61
CA ASP A 204 1.54 -15.33 -3.48
C ASP A 204 2.37 -16.44 -2.82
N LEU A 205 2.10 -16.75 -1.55
CA LEU A 205 2.91 -17.67 -0.73
C LEU A 205 2.96 -19.11 -1.24
N THR A 206 2.01 -19.51 -2.09
CA THR A 206 2.02 -20.83 -2.74
C THR A 206 2.80 -20.83 -4.05
N SER A 207 3.39 -19.70 -4.45
CA SER A 207 4.18 -19.61 -5.68
C SER A 207 5.57 -20.21 -5.52
N ASP A 208 5.99 -20.92 -6.55
CA ASP A 208 7.30 -21.58 -6.66
C ASP A 208 8.47 -20.59 -6.81
N ARG A 209 8.17 -19.29 -7.00
CA ARG A 209 9.16 -18.26 -7.38
C ARG A 209 9.16 -17.07 -6.41
N LEU A 210 9.07 -17.29 -5.11
CA LEU A 210 9.23 -16.17 -4.17
C LEU A 210 10.68 -15.65 -4.18
N PRO A 211 10.89 -14.33 -4.04
CA PRO A 211 12.24 -13.77 -3.95
C PRO A 211 12.95 -14.27 -2.69
N ASP A 212 14.23 -14.56 -2.82
CA ASP A 212 15.06 -14.98 -1.70
C ASP A 212 15.66 -13.78 -0.94
N ALA A 213 16.57 -14.04 -0.01
CA ALA A 213 17.19 -12.99 0.78
C ALA A 213 18.08 -12.05 -0.06
N ASP A 214 18.77 -12.58 -1.08
CA ASP A 214 19.66 -11.80 -1.93
C ASP A 214 18.86 -10.89 -2.87
N ASP A 215 17.73 -11.39 -3.39
CA ASP A 215 16.76 -10.59 -4.15
C ASP A 215 16.22 -9.42 -3.31
N LEU A 216 15.81 -9.69 -2.07
CA LEU A 216 15.29 -8.68 -1.15
C LEU A 216 16.35 -7.63 -0.80
N ASP A 217 17.60 -8.04 -0.57
CA ASP A 217 18.71 -7.12 -0.28
C ASP A 217 19.05 -6.26 -1.50
N LYS A 218 19.02 -6.81 -2.71
CA LYS A 218 19.24 -6.07 -3.96
C LYS A 218 18.15 -5.00 -4.13
N LEU A 219 16.89 -5.37 -3.96
CA LEU A 219 15.77 -4.42 -4.01
C LEU A 219 15.88 -3.33 -2.95
N ALA A 220 16.21 -3.71 -1.70
CA ALA A 220 16.32 -2.75 -0.61
C ALA A 220 17.35 -1.66 -0.90
N ARG A 221 18.52 -2.05 -1.42
CA ARG A 221 19.58 -1.11 -1.82
C ARG A 221 19.15 -0.22 -2.97
N ARG A 222 18.52 -0.80 -4.01
CA ARG A 222 18.10 -0.04 -5.20
C ARG A 222 17.03 1.00 -4.87
N LEU A 223 16.07 0.63 -4.03
CA LEU A 223 14.95 1.48 -3.62
C LEU A 223 15.29 2.42 -2.46
N GLY A 224 16.52 2.38 -1.93
CA GLY A 224 16.95 3.21 -0.81
C GLY A 224 16.10 3.04 0.46
N VAL A 225 15.54 1.85 0.66
CA VAL A 225 14.75 1.52 1.85
C VAL A 225 15.65 0.93 2.93
N GLN A 226 15.37 1.29 4.19
CA GLN A 226 16.16 0.83 5.33
C GLN A 226 15.39 -0.18 6.19
N GLY A 227 16.14 -1.07 6.83
CA GLY A 227 15.59 -2.08 7.75
C GLY A 227 15.07 -3.34 7.05
N LYS A 228 14.58 -4.27 7.87
CA LYS A 228 14.04 -5.54 7.37
C LYS A 228 12.63 -5.33 6.82
N PRO A 229 12.26 -6.01 5.71
CA PRO A 229 10.89 -6.00 5.23
C PRO A 229 9.94 -6.59 6.28
N ARG A 230 8.70 -6.13 6.27
CA ARG A 230 7.64 -6.53 7.20
C ARG A 230 6.33 -6.76 6.46
N TRP A 231 5.37 -7.34 7.16
CA TRP A 231 4.01 -7.55 6.69
C TRP A 231 3.10 -6.38 7.06
N PHE A 232 2.74 -5.63 6.02
CA PHE A 232 1.83 -4.49 6.06
C PHE A 232 0.41 -4.90 5.64
N LEU A 233 -0.60 -4.24 6.19
CA LEU A 233 -1.99 -4.42 5.85
C LEU A 233 -2.32 -3.56 4.63
N ASP A 234 -2.84 -4.17 3.56
CA ASP A 234 -3.24 -3.45 2.35
C ASP A 234 -4.36 -2.44 2.66
N SER A 235 -4.28 -1.21 2.16
CA SER A 235 -5.26 -0.17 2.51
C SER A 235 -6.64 -0.34 1.88
N ILE A 236 -6.76 -1.14 0.83
CA ILE A 236 -8.01 -1.42 0.11
C ILE A 236 -8.60 -2.74 0.62
N HIS A 237 -7.77 -3.77 0.76
CA HIS A 237 -8.17 -5.14 1.11
C HIS A 237 -7.82 -5.49 2.56
N TRP A 238 -8.12 -4.58 3.48
CA TRP A 238 -7.71 -4.65 4.88
C TRP A 238 -8.56 -5.55 5.78
N ARG A 239 -9.65 -6.12 5.25
CA ARG A 239 -10.63 -6.89 6.03
C ARG A 239 -10.79 -8.31 5.52
N TRP A 240 -11.42 -9.16 6.34
CA TRP A 240 -11.89 -10.46 5.89
C TRP A 240 -13.00 -10.29 4.86
N HIS A 241 -12.94 -11.08 3.79
CA HIS A 241 -13.92 -11.03 2.70
C HIS A 241 -14.64 -12.36 2.56
N ASP A 242 -15.94 -12.33 2.30
CA ASP A 242 -16.68 -13.50 1.86
C ASP A 242 -16.31 -13.83 0.40
N ASN A 243 -16.07 -15.10 0.10
CA ASN A 243 -15.82 -15.59 -1.26
C ASN A 243 -17.01 -15.41 -2.22
N GLY A 244 -18.21 -15.15 -1.70
CA GLY A 244 -19.46 -15.06 -2.46
C GLY A 244 -19.99 -13.64 -2.73
N GLN A 245 -19.36 -12.58 -2.24
CA GLN A 245 -19.79 -11.20 -2.53
C GLN A 245 -18.91 -10.53 -3.60
N PRO A 246 -19.49 -9.93 -4.65
CA PRO A 246 -18.74 -9.07 -5.56
C PRO A 246 -18.27 -7.79 -4.84
N TYR A 247 -17.23 -7.17 -5.39
CA TYR A 247 -16.66 -5.90 -4.94
C TYR A 247 -17.68 -4.77 -4.97
#